data_AF-A0AAE3DX98-F1
#
_entry.id   AF-A0AAE3DX98-F1
#
_cell.length_a   1.000
_cell.length_b   1.000
_cell.length_c   1.000
_cell.angle_alpha   90.00
_cell.angle_beta   90.00
_cell.angle_gamma   90.00
#
_symmetry.space_group_name_H-M   'P 1'
#
loop_
_entity.id
_entity.type
_entity.pdbx_description
1 polymer ?
#
loop_
_entity_poly.entity_id
_entity_poly.type
_entity_poly.pdbx_seq_one_letter_code
_entity_poly.pdbx_strand_id
1 'polypeptide(L)'
;MSSGLISIDYAAAIMKAKKLENIANECSNIIKDIDKQLSSLDEMWKGAASDAFKQKLQEYKQENQKTQAEIKKTANAIKEVARAIKAADEAAAASTLKM
;
A
#
# COMPACT_ATOMS: atom_id res chain seq x y z
N MET A 1 -34.18 -9.80 8.60
CA MET A 1 -32.93 -9.11 8.17
C MET A 1 -31.79 -10.07 8.45
N SER A 2 -31.14 -10.58 7.40
CA SER A 2 -29.95 -11.43 7.58
C SER A 2 -28.87 -10.56 8.22
N SER A 3 -28.69 -10.71 9.53
CA SER A 3 -27.46 -10.32 10.21
C SER A 3 -26.38 -11.23 9.65
N GLY A 4 -25.89 -10.91 8.45
CA GLY A 4 -24.67 -11.50 7.94
C GLY A 4 -23.56 -11.07 8.87
N LEU A 5 -23.35 -11.83 9.95
CA LEU A 5 -22.16 -11.74 10.77
C LEU A 5 -20.99 -11.94 9.81
N ILE A 6 -20.40 -10.83 9.36
CA ILE A 6 -19.13 -10.86 8.67
C ILE A 6 -18.12 -11.23 9.76
N SER A 7 -17.94 -12.52 9.98
CA SER A 7 -16.83 -13.05 10.76
C SER A 7 -15.55 -12.79 9.96
N ILE A 8 -14.93 -11.64 10.19
CA ILE A 8 -13.59 -11.36 9.71
C ILE A 8 -12.62 -11.83 10.78
N ASP A 9 -11.69 -12.69 10.37
CA ASP A 9 -10.48 -12.94 11.16
C ASP A 9 -9.67 -11.64 11.18
N TYR A 10 -9.82 -10.89 12.27
CA TYR A 10 -9.14 -9.62 12.50
C TYR A 10 -7.61 -9.79 12.36
N ALA A 11 -7.04 -10.85 12.92
CA ALA A 11 -5.61 -11.08 12.86
C ALA A 11 -5.15 -11.31 11.42
N ALA A 12 -5.87 -12.13 10.66
CA ALA A 12 -5.58 -12.36 9.24
C ALA A 12 -5.72 -11.08 8.39
N ALA A 13 -6.73 -10.24 8.66
CA ALA A 13 -6.92 -8.97 7.96
C ALA A 13 -5.76 -8.01 8.23
N ILE A 14 -5.33 -7.87 9.50
CA ILE A 14 -4.17 -7.05 9.86
C ILE A 14 -2.88 -7.58 9.24
N MET A 15 -2.70 -8.90 9.18
CA MET A 15 -1.54 -9.50 8.49
C MET A 15 -1.52 -9.18 6.99
N LYS A 16 -2.67 -9.24 6.30
CA LYS A 16 -2.78 -8.85 4.88
C LYS A 16 -2.42 -7.39 4.67
N ALA A 17 -2.91 -6.49 5.53
CA ALA A 17 -2.56 -5.08 5.47
C ALA A 17 -1.05 -4.85 5.64
N LYS A 18 -0.41 -5.54 6.59
CA LYS A 18 1.06 -5.47 6.77
C LYS A 18 1.83 -5.95 5.54
N LYS A 19 1.37 -7.00 4.86
CA LYS A 19 2.00 -7.48 3.61
C LYS A 19 1.93 -6.40 2.53
N LEU A 20 0.79 -5.72 2.38
CA LEU A 20 0.65 -4.60 1.45
C LEU A 20 1.59 -3.44 1.80
N GLU A 21 1.76 -3.11 3.09
CA GLU A 21 2.71 -2.09 3.52
C GLU A 21 4.16 -2.45 3.16
N ASN A 22 4.54 -3.72 3.27
CA ASN A 22 5.85 -4.19 2.84
C ASN A 22 6.05 -4.01 1.33
N ILE A 23 5.06 -4.37 0.51
CA ILE A 23 5.11 -4.15 -0.94
C ILE A 23 5.21 -2.64 -1.25
N ALA A 24 4.47 -1.79 -0.53
CA ALA A 24 4.61 -0.34 -0.68
C ALA A 24 6.03 0.16 -0.32
N ASN A 25 6.75 -0.52 0.57
CA ASN A 25 8.14 -0.21 0.88
C ASN A 25 9.08 -0.67 -0.25
N GLU A 26 8.79 -1.78 -0.92
CA GLU A 26 9.51 -2.19 -2.12
C GLU A 26 9.38 -1.14 -3.24
N CYS A 27 8.20 -0.57 -3.45
CA CYS A 27 8.03 0.57 -4.36
C CYS A 27 8.91 1.77 -3.96
N SER A 28 9.06 2.08 -2.65
CA SER A 28 9.98 3.14 -2.21
C SER A 28 11.42 2.88 -2.63
N ASN A 29 11.86 1.62 -2.55
CA ASN A 29 13.23 1.25 -2.90
C ASN A 29 13.46 1.38 -4.41
N ILE A 30 12.51 0.92 -5.22
CA ILE A 30 12.54 1.10 -6.69
C ILE A 30 12.61 2.58 -7.05
N ILE A 31 11.80 3.44 -6.41
CA ILE A 31 11.80 4.89 -6.66
C ILE A 31 13.18 5.49 -6.35
N LYS A 32 13.81 5.09 -5.24
CA LYS A 32 15.16 5.55 -4.87
C LYS A 32 16.23 5.07 -5.86
N ASP A 33 16.11 3.84 -6.34
CA ASP A 33 17.04 3.29 -7.32
C ASP A 33 16.93 4.03 -8.66
N ILE A 34 15.71 4.38 -9.09
CA ILE A 34 15.50 5.21 -10.28
C ILE A 34 16.14 6.59 -10.11
N ASP A 35 15.98 7.23 -8.95
CA ASP A 35 16.60 8.54 -8.67
C ASP A 35 18.13 8.49 -8.74
N LYS A 36 18.72 7.41 -8.20
CA LYS A 36 20.15 7.17 -8.30
C LYS A 36 20.59 6.96 -9.75
N GLN A 37 19.86 6.16 -10.52
CA GLN A 37 20.16 5.92 -11.93
C GLN A 37 20.07 7.20 -12.76
N LEU A 38 18.99 7.97 -12.63
CA LEU A 38 18.80 9.25 -13.32
C LEU A 38 19.95 10.21 -13.04
N SER A 39 20.39 10.32 -11.78
CA SER A 39 21.51 11.18 -11.40
C SER A 39 22.82 10.73 -12.06
N SER A 40 23.10 9.42 -12.07
CA SER A 40 24.33 8.89 -12.70
C SER A 40 24.35 9.02 -14.22
N LEU A 41 23.19 8.87 -14.87
CA LEU A 41 23.06 8.94 -16.32
C LEU A 41 23.27 10.36 -16.85
N ASP A 42 22.93 11.37 -16.06
CA ASP A 42 23.05 12.77 -16.47
C ASP A 42 24.50 13.21 -16.73
N GLU A 43 25.43 12.66 -15.97
CA GLU A 43 26.85 12.97 -16.09
C GLU A 43 27.56 12.14 -17.16
N MET A 44 27.14 10.88 -17.33
CA MET A 44 27.87 9.88 -18.13
C MET A 44 27.37 9.73 -19.56
N TRP A 45 26.09 10.01 -19.82
CA TRP A 45 25.48 9.77 -21.13
C TRP A 45 24.60 10.94 -21.56
N LYS A 46 25.06 11.68 -22.58
CA LYS A 46 24.39 12.87 -23.10
C LYS A 46 23.83 12.63 -24.51
N GLY A 47 22.84 13.43 -24.87
CA GLY A 47 22.21 13.43 -26.20
C GLY A 47 20.81 12.81 -26.19
N ALA A 48 20.11 12.98 -27.32
CA ALA A 48 18.67 12.72 -27.44
C ALA A 48 18.24 11.30 -27.02
N ALA A 49 19.08 10.28 -27.24
CA ALA A 49 18.80 8.92 -26.80
C ALA A 49 18.77 8.78 -25.27
N SER A 50 19.71 9.43 -24.57
CA SER A 50 19.74 9.47 -23.11
C SER A 50 18.54 10.24 -22.56
N ASP A 51 18.17 11.36 -23.19
CA ASP A 51 17.03 12.17 -22.77
C ASP A 51 15.71 11.38 -22.88
N ALA A 52 15.51 10.64 -23.97
CA ALA A 52 14.34 9.76 -24.15
C ALA A 52 14.31 8.64 -23.09
N PHE A 53 15.46 8.05 -22.76
CA PHE A 53 15.55 7.03 -21.72
C PHE A 53 15.24 7.59 -20.32
N LYS A 54 15.80 8.76 -19.97
CA LYS A 54 15.51 9.47 -18.72
C LYS A 54 14.03 9.81 -18.60
N GLN A 55 13.39 10.23 -19.68
CA GLN A 55 11.96 10.49 -19.70
C GLN A 55 11.17 9.22 -19.35
N LYS A 56 11.50 8.07 -19.96
CA LYS A 56 10.83 6.79 -19.64
C LYS A 56 11.05 6.35 -18.20
N LEU A 57 12.25 6.55 -17.65
CA LEU A 57 12.52 6.29 -16.23
C LEU A 57 11.69 7.20 -15.31
N GLN A 58 11.52 8.48 -15.66
CA GLN A 58 10.68 9.39 -14.90
C GLN A 58 9.20 8.99 -14.94
N GLU A 59 8.69 8.58 -16.10
CA GLU A 59 7.33 8.03 -16.24
C GLU A 59 7.13 6.81 -15.34
N TYR A 60 8.07 5.85 -15.39
CA TYR A 60 8.03 4.65 -14.55
C TYR A 60 8.13 4.96 -13.05
N LYS A 61 8.91 5.98 -12.66
CA LYS A 61 8.96 6.49 -11.28
C LYS A 61 7.59 6.98 -10.82
N GLN A 62 6.90 7.77 -11.65
CA GLN A 62 5.57 8.29 -11.32
C GLN A 62 4.54 7.18 -11.18
N GLU A 63 4.59 6.15 -12.04
CA GLU A 63 3.72 4.97 -11.95
C GLU A 63 3.95 4.21 -10.63
N ASN A 64 5.20 4.03 -10.23
CA ASN A 64 5.55 3.41 -8.94
C ASN A 64 5.06 4.25 -7.75
N GLN A 65 5.14 5.59 -7.83
CA GLN A 65 4.59 6.47 -6.80
C GLN A 65 3.06 6.34 -6.66
N LYS A 66 2.35 6.28 -7.80
CA LYS A 66 0.89 6.07 -7.81
C LYS A 66 0.52 4.72 -7.22
N THR A 67 1.18 3.65 -7.69
CA THR A 67 0.98 2.28 -7.21
C THR A 67 1.23 2.18 -5.71
N GLN A 68 2.33 2.77 -5.23
CA GLN A 68 2.65 2.82 -3.81
C GLN A 68 1.53 3.49 -2.99
N ALA A 69 1.02 4.63 -3.46
CA ALA A 69 -0.03 5.37 -2.77
C ALA A 69 -1.34 4.55 -2.70
N GLU A 70 -1.72 3.87 -3.78
CA GLU A 70 -2.90 3.01 -3.83
C GLU A 70 -2.79 1.79 -2.92
N ILE A 71 -1.62 1.16 -2.87
CA ILE A 71 -1.34 0.03 -1.96
C ILE A 71 -1.47 0.50 -0.50
N LYS A 72 -0.89 1.65 -0.15
CA LYS A 72 -1.01 2.22 1.21
C LYS A 72 -2.46 2.55 1.56
N LYS A 73 -3.22 3.13 0.63
CA LYS A 73 -4.65 3.42 0.81
C LYS A 73 -5.44 2.15 1.07
N THR A 74 -5.17 1.09 0.30
CA THR A 74 -5.82 -0.22 0.46
C THR A 74 -5.48 -0.87 1.80
N ALA A 75 -4.20 -0.85 2.19
CA ALA A 75 -3.76 -1.38 3.48
C ALA A 75 -4.44 -0.66 4.65
N ASN A 76 -4.55 0.66 4.59
CA ASN A 76 -5.25 1.46 5.59
C ASN A 76 -6.74 1.13 5.64
N ALA A 77 -7.42 1.04 4.48
CA ALA A 77 -8.83 0.67 4.43
C ALA A 77 -9.10 -0.69 5.08
N ILE A 78 -8.24 -1.69 4.82
CA ILE A 78 -8.35 -3.02 5.46
C ILE A 78 -8.22 -2.91 6.98
N LYS A 79 -7.27 -2.12 7.49
CA LYS A 79 -7.08 -1.92 8.94
C LYS A 79 -8.30 -1.26 9.57
N GLU A 80 -8.84 -0.22 8.94
CA GLU A 80 -10.00 0.51 9.46
C GLU A 80 -11.25 -0.39 9.50
N VAL A 81 -11.53 -1.13 8.43
CA VAL A 81 -12.66 -2.07 8.40
C VAL A 81 -12.48 -3.17 9.44
N ALA A 82 -11.28 -3.76 9.56
CA ALA A 82 -11.01 -4.80 10.54
C ALA A 82 -11.20 -4.28 11.98
N ARG A 83 -10.74 -3.07 12.28
CA ARG A 83 -10.95 -2.42 13.59
C ARG A 83 -12.43 -2.17 13.88
N ALA A 84 -13.17 -1.67 12.91
CA ALA A 84 -14.60 -1.39 13.06
C ALA A 84 -15.40 -2.67 13.36
N ILE A 85 -15.10 -3.77 12.66
CA ILE A 85 -15.75 -5.07 12.89
C ILE A 85 -15.41 -5.60 14.28
N LYS A 86 -14.12 -5.59 14.67
CA LYS A 86 -13.69 -6.04 16.00
C LYS A 86 -14.40 -5.29 17.12
N ALA A 87 -14.50 -3.96 17.00
CA ALA A 87 -15.18 -3.14 17.99
C ALA A 87 -16.69 -3.44 18.05
N ALA A 88 -17.33 -3.69 16.91
CA ALA A 88 -18.74 -4.09 16.85
C ALA A 88 -18.98 -5.46 17.51
N ASP A 89 -18.10 -6.44 17.24
CA ASP A 89 -18.17 -7.78 17.85
C ASP A 89 -17.96 -7.72 19.38
N GLU A 90 -16.99 -6.92 19.84
CA GLU A 90 -16.73 -6.71 21.27
C GLU A 90 -17.92 -6.02 21.97
N ALA A 91 -18.53 -5.02 21.34
CA ALA A 91 -19.71 -4.34 21.88
C ALA A 91 -20.93 -5.28 21.94
N ALA A 92 -21.14 -6.09 20.91
CA ALA A 92 -22.20 -7.09 20.86
C ALA A 92 -22.00 -8.14 21.97
N ALA A 93 -20.79 -8.69 22.13
CA ALA A 93 -20.47 -9.66 23.17
C ALA A 93 -20.65 -9.09 24.59
N ALA A 94 -20.28 -7.83 24.81
CA ALA A 94 -20.47 -7.17 26.10
C ALA A 94 -21.95 -6.91 26.42
N SER A 95 -22.80 -6.74 25.41
CA SER A 95 -24.24 -6.52 25.59
C SER A 95 -25.00 -7.80 25.94
N THR A 96 -24.60 -8.94 25.36
CA THR A 96 -25.18 -10.26 25.68
C THR A 96 -24.77 -10.78 27.06
N LEU A 97 -23.59 -10.40 27.57
CA LEU A 97 -23.13 -10.74 28.92
C LEU A 97 -23.81 -9.95 30.04
N LYS A 98 -24.53 -8.87 29.72
CA LYS A 98 -25.28 -8.02 30.67
C LYS A 98 -26.77 -8.37 30.75
N MET A 99 -27.25 -9.29 29.92
CA MET A 99 -28.58 -9.89 29.99
C MET A 99 -28.54 -11.19 30.80
#